data_AF-A0A090EHU3-F1
#
_entry.id   AF-A0A090EHU3-F1
#
_cell.length_a   1.000
_cell.length_b   1.000
_cell.length_c   1.000
_cell.angle_alpha   90.00
_cell.angle_beta   90.00
_cell.angle_gamma   90.00
#
_symmetry.space_group_name_H-M   'P 1'
#
loop_
_entity.id
_entity.type
_entity.pdbx_description
1 polymer ?
#
loop_
_entity_poly.entity_id
_entity_poly.type
_entity_poly.pdbx_seq_one_letter_code
_entity_poly.pdbx_strand_id
1 'polypeptide(L)'
;MRVKIIGSAAGGGFPQWNCNYRLSRAARAGVPGLRSRTQSSVAVSADGTGWVLFNASPDIRQQIAQTPELQPRADAPLRSTPIRAVVLTNADVDHVAGLLSLRERQPFAIYATAQVLATLEANSIFNVLDPAIVPRRLLAPMEETAICGADGHPTGVIVGSFPVPGKVALYLEQGADTGADFSSDTGDTIGVRISRADGRGAIFYVPGCARIDAALRARLADAACLLFDGTVYTDDEMITAGVGPKTGARMGHIAMSGEAGSIAGLADVKITRRIFIHINNTNPVLDENSAEHAAIKAAGWEAAFDGMEMEF
;
A
#
# COMPACT_ATOMS: atom_id res chain seq x y z
N MET A 1 0.86 18.63 -3.22
CA MET A 1 1.49 17.31 -3.32
C MET A 1 0.48 16.44 -4.01
N ARG A 2 0.85 15.82 -5.13
CA ARG A 2 -0.04 14.96 -5.90
C ARG A 2 0.09 13.54 -5.43
N VAL A 3 -1.02 12.85 -5.26
CA VAL A 3 -1.07 11.43 -4.89
C VAL A 3 -1.98 10.71 -5.85
N LYS A 4 -1.47 9.63 -6.45
CA LYS A 4 -2.22 8.73 -7.32
C LYS A 4 -2.21 7.34 -6.75
N ILE A 5 -3.38 6.75 -6.56
CA ILE A 5 -3.52 5.33 -6.24
C ILE A 5 -3.37 4.58 -7.57
N ILE A 6 -2.24 3.91 -7.76
CA ILE A 6 -1.96 3.17 -9.00
C ILE A 6 -2.37 1.69 -8.89
N GLY A 7 -2.59 1.20 -7.68
CA GLY A 7 -3.30 -0.05 -7.40
C GLY A 7 -3.96 0.00 -6.04
N SER A 8 -5.16 -0.58 -5.93
CA SER A 8 -6.04 -0.42 -4.77
C SER A 8 -6.50 -1.74 -4.13
N ALA A 9 -6.22 -2.89 -4.74
CA ALA A 9 -6.56 -4.20 -4.19
C ALA A 9 -5.46 -4.77 -3.28
N ALA A 10 -5.82 -5.70 -2.41
CA ALA A 10 -4.87 -6.54 -1.69
C ALA A 10 -4.17 -7.54 -2.64
N GLY A 11 -3.26 -8.35 -2.10
CA GLY A 11 -2.61 -9.46 -2.81
C GLY A 11 -3.58 -10.31 -3.65
N GLY A 12 -3.18 -10.60 -4.89
CA GLY A 12 -3.99 -11.31 -5.89
C GLY A 12 -4.83 -10.41 -6.79
N GLY A 13 -5.06 -9.15 -6.41
CA GLY A 13 -5.83 -8.18 -7.20
C GLY A 13 -7.33 -8.48 -7.23
N PHE A 14 -8.08 -7.72 -8.02
CA PHE A 14 -9.51 -7.92 -8.24
C PHE A 14 -9.88 -7.75 -9.72
N PRO A 15 -10.46 -8.76 -10.39
CA PRO A 15 -10.69 -10.12 -9.90
C PRO A 15 -9.38 -10.90 -9.74
N GLN A 16 -9.25 -11.68 -8.66
CA GLN A 16 -8.10 -12.56 -8.46
C GLN A 16 -8.11 -13.74 -9.45
N TRP A 17 -6.93 -14.09 -9.98
CA TRP A 17 -6.75 -15.02 -11.12
C TRP A 17 -7.43 -16.38 -10.95
N ASN A 18 -7.40 -16.96 -9.74
CA ASN A 18 -7.99 -18.26 -9.40
C ASN A 18 -9.23 -18.17 -8.50
N CYS A 19 -9.75 -16.97 -8.24
CA CYS A 19 -10.92 -16.81 -7.38
C CYS A 19 -12.20 -16.81 -8.20
N ASN A 20 -13.16 -17.67 -7.85
CA ASN A 20 -14.49 -17.72 -8.45
C ASN A 20 -15.60 -17.32 -7.48
N TYR A 21 -15.30 -16.59 -6.41
CA TYR A 21 -16.31 -15.99 -5.54
C TYR A 21 -17.23 -15.02 -6.32
N ARG A 22 -18.42 -14.72 -5.78
CA ARG A 22 -19.48 -13.98 -6.48
C ARG A 22 -18.99 -12.65 -7.07
N LEU A 23 -18.15 -11.91 -6.35
CA LEU A 23 -17.61 -10.62 -6.79
C LEU A 23 -16.63 -10.78 -7.95
N SER A 24 -15.68 -11.70 -7.85
CA SER A 24 -14.73 -12.00 -8.94
C SER A 24 -15.43 -12.49 -10.21
N ARG A 25 -16.51 -13.28 -10.08
CA ARG A 25 -17.36 -13.66 -11.23
C ARG A 25 -18.07 -12.48 -11.84
N ALA A 26 -18.71 -11.64 -11.02
CA ALA A 26 -19.47 -10.49 -11.48
C ALA A 26 -18.56 -9.46 -12.16
N ALA A 27 -17.36 -9.23 -11.63
CA ALA A 27 -16.34 -8.39 -12.27
C ALA A 27 -15.92 -8.94 -13.65
N ARG A 28 -15.65 -10.25 -13.76
CA ARG A 28 -15.34 -10.89 -15.06
C ARG A 28 -16.51 -10.81 -16.05
N ALA A 29 -17.75 -10.84 -15.56
CA ALA A 29 -18.95 -10.70 -16.37
C ALA A 29 -19.28 -9.24 -16.74
N GLY A 30 -18.49 -8.26 -16.27
CA GLY A 30 -18.71 -6.85 -16.57
C GLY A 30 -19.93 -6.26 -15.88
N VAL A 31 -20.34 -6.80 -14.72
CA VAL A 31 -21.44 -6.25 -13.94
C VAL A 31 -21.11 -4.80 -13.52
N PRO A 32 -21.99 -3.81 -13.81
CA PRO A 32 -21.76 -2.42 -13.42
C PRO A 32 -21.56 -2.25 -11.91
N GLY A 33 -20.68 -1.33 -11.52
CA GLY A 33 -20.33 -1.08 -10.12
C GLY A 33 -19.18 -1.94 -9.57
N LEU A 34 -18.62 -2.85 -10.38
CA LEU A 34 -17.46 -3.67 -10.02
C LEU A 34 -16.29 -3.37 -10.96
N ARG A 35 -15.33 -2.57 -10.49
CA ARG A 35 -14.14 -2.19 -11.26
C ARG A 35 -12.98 -3.13 -10.95
N SER A 36 -12.26 -3.56 -11.98
CA SER A 36 -10.98 -4.26 -11.80
C SER A 36 -9.96 -3.36 -11.09
N ARG A 37 -9.12 -3.96 -10.26
CA ARG A 37 -8.10 -3.29 -9.45
C ARG A 37 -6.83 -4.14 -9.40
N THR A 38 -5.70 -3.49 -9.59
CA THR A 38 -4.35 -4.03 -9.41
C THR A 38 -3.92 -3.95 -7.95
N GLN A 39 -2.86 -4.67 -7.58
CA GLN A 39 -2.40 -4.78 -6.20
C GLN A 39 -1.82 -3.45 -5.65
N SER A 40 -1.94 -3.27 -4.35
CA SER A 40 -1.73 -2.00 -3.63
C SER A 40 -0.41 -1.32 -3.97
N SER A 41 -0.50 -0.11 -4.52
CA SER A 41 0.64 0.78 -4.72
C SER A 41 0.15 2.22 -4.93
N VAL A 42 0.93 3.18 -4.44
CA VAL A 42 0.62 4.61 -4.52
C VAL A 42 1.83 5.36 -5.11
N ALA A 43 1.58 6.32 -5.99
CA ALA A 43 2.59 7.23 -6.51
C ALA A 43 2.38 8.64 -5.94
N VAL A 44 3.44 9.26 -5.43
CA VAL A 44 3.39 10.62 -4.86
C VAL A 44 4.41 11.51 -5.55
N SER A 45 4.03 12.76 -5.81
CA SER A 45 4.94 13.77 -6.34
C SER A 45 4.77 15.11 -5.63
N ALA A 46 5.90 15.75 -5.28
CA ALA A 46 5.89 17.09 -4.74
C ALA A 46 5.69 18.16 -5.82
N ASP A 47 6.16 17.92 -7.05
CA ASP A 47 6.26 18.90 -8.15
C ASP A 47 5.55 18.48 -9.45
N GLY A 48 5.00 17.26 -9.51
CA GLY A 48 4.36 16.67 -10.68
C GLY A 48 5.32 16.11 -11.72
N THR A 49 6.65 16.12 -11.48
CA THR A 49 7.67 15.66 -12.43
C THR A 49 8.50 14.51 -11.91
N GLY A 50 8.86 14.51 -10.62
CA GLY A 50 9.52 13.40 -9.94
C GLY A 50 8.53 12.65 -9.07
N TRP A 51 8.46 11.33 -9.22
CA TRP A 51 7.52 10.48 -8.49
C TRP A 51 8.23 9.51 -7.55
N VAL A 52 7.67 9.36 -6.36
CA VAL A 52 8.03 8.35 -5.37
C VAL A 52 6.93 7.31 -5.34
N LEU A 53 7.28 6.05 -5.58
CA LEU A 53 6.36 4.93 -5.44
C LEU A 53 6.36 4.44 -3.99
N PHE A 54 5.20 4.07 -3.48
CA PHE A 54 5.01 3.37 -2.22
C PHE A 54 4.53 1.97 -2.54
N ASN A 55 5.40 0.99 -2.25
CA ASN A 55 5.36 -0.40 -2.70
C ASN A 55 5.46 -0.55 -4.22
N ALA A 56 6.04 -1.66 -4.67
CA ALA A 56 6.17 -2.03 -6.08
C ALA A 56 5.47 -3.37 -6.31
N SER A 57 4.21 -3.31 -6.76
CA SER A 57 3.36 -4.48 -6.89
C SER A 57 3.75 -5.39 -8.08
N PRO A 58 3.34 -6.67 -8.10
CA PRO A 58 3.49 -7.53 -9.28
C PRO A 58 2.86 -6.92 -10.56
N ASP A 59 1.89 -6.02 -10.41
CA ASP A 59 1.19 -5.37 -11.53
C ASP A 59 1.90 -4.10 -12.03
N ILE A 60 3.08 -3.75 -11.50
CA ILE A 60 3.72 -2.44 -11.70
C ILE A 60 3.87 -2.05 -13.18
N ARG A 61 4.11 -3.00 -14.08
CA ARG A 61 4.19 -2.74 -15.52
C ARG A 61 2.86 -2.20 -16.06
N GLN A 62 1.74 -2.80 -15.66
CA GLN A 62 0.42 -2.33 -16.05
C GLN A 62 0.10 -0.99 -15.38
N GLN A 63 0.43 -0.83 -14.10
CA GLN A 63 0.20 0.40 -13.34
C GLN A 63 0.93 1.60 -13.97
N ILE A 64 2.19 1.42 -14.37
CA ILE A 64 2.97 2.44 -15.11
C ILE A 64 2.37 2.70 -16.49
N ALA A 65 1.91 1.66 -17.22
CA ALA A 65 1.29 1.83 -18.53
C ALA A 65 -0.04 2.62 -18.45
N GLN A 66 -0.78 2.47 -17.35
CA GLN A 66 -2.07 3.14 -17.12
C GLN A 66 -1.94 4.51 -16.45
N THR A 67 -0.73 4.92 -16.06
CA THR A 67 -0.45 6.20 -15.39
C THR A 67 0.50 7.04 -16.25
N PRO A 68 -0.01 7.93 -17.13
CA PRO A 68 0.81 8.71 -18.05
C PRO A 68 1.91 9.53 -17.36
N GLU A 69 1.70 9.97 -16.12
CA GLU A 69 2.68 10.74 -15.35
C GLU A 69 3.90 9.92 -14.91
N LEU A 70 3.83 8.59 -15.01
CA LEU A 70 4.96 7.68 -14.78
C LEU A 70 5.69 7.29 -16.09
N GLN A 71 5.26 7.83 -17.23
CA GLN A 71 5.93 7.64 -18.52
C GLN A 71 6.99 8.72 -18.78
N PRO A 72 8.05 8.41 -19.54
CA PRO A 72 9.00 9.41 -20.01
C PRO A 72 8.29 10.54 -20.74
N ARG A 73 8.75 11.78 -20.53
CA ARG A 73 8.34 12.91 -21.37
C ARG A 73 8.84 12.71 -22.80
N ALA A 74 8.14 13.29 -23.78
CA ALA A 74 8.50 13.17 -25.19
C ALA A 74 9.91 13.70 -25.54
N ASP A 75 10.42 14.64 -24.74
CA ASP A 75 11.75 15.25 -24.85
C ASP A 75 12.82 14.57 -23.97
N ALA A 76 12.46 13.49 -23.26
CA ALA A 76 13.38 12.78 -22.39
C ALA A 76 14.40 11.92 -23.18
N PRO A 77 15.55 11.56 -22.56
CA PRO A 77 16.48 10.61 -23.16
C PRO A 77 15.83 9.26 -23.51
N LEU A 78 16.49 8.49 -24.39
CA LEU A 78 16.02 7.18 -24.87
C LEU A 78 15.66 6.20 -23.74
N ARG A 79 16.32 6.31 -22.58
CA ARG A 79 15.95 5.63 -21.33
C ARG A 79 15.74 6.68 -20.26
N SER A 80 14.52 6.75 -19.76
CA SER A 80 14.13 7.68 -18.71
C SER A 80 12.95 7.12 -17.94
N THR A 81 12.72 7.65 -16.75
CA THR A 81 11.47 7.49 -16.01
C THR A 81 11.29 8.69 -15.08
N PRO A 82 10.04 9.11 -14.81
CA PRO A 82 9.72 10.03 -13.73
C PRO A 82 9.92 9.43 -12.33
N ILE A 83 9.98 8.09 -12.20
CA ILE A 83 10.15 7.39 -10.91
C ILE A 83 11.56 7.64 -10.36
N ARG A 84 11.65 8.34 -9.23
CA ARG A 84 12.92 8.69 -8.57
C ARG A 84 13.27 7.78 -7.41
N ALA A 85 12.25 7.27 -6.72
CA ALA A 85 12.44 6.38 -5.59
C ALA A 85 11.26 5.43 -5.41
N VAL A 86 11.51 4.32 -4.72
CA VAL A 86 10.52 3.36 -4.23
C VAL A 86 10.69 3.25 -2.72
N VAL A 87 9.61 3.47 -1.96
CA VAL A 87 9.53 3.25 -0.51
C VAL A 87 8.75 1.97 -0.27
N LEU A 88 9.31 1.01 0.46
CA LEU A 88 8.67 -0.26 0.79
C LEU A 88 8.16 -0.24 2.22
N THR A 89 6.89 -0.56 2.43
CA THR A 89 6.26 -0.57 3.76
C THR A 89 6.38 -1.91 4.49
N ASN A 90 6.63 -3.00 3.75
CA ASN A 90 6.93 -4.32 4.28
C ASN A 90 7.65 -5.16 3.20
N ALA A 91 7.83 -6.45 3.47
CA ALA A 91 8.48 -7.39 2.55
C ALA A 91 7.51 -8.35 1.83
N ASP A 92 6.20 -8.07 1.84
CA ASP A 92 5.21 -8.95 1.19
C ASP A 92 5.41 -9.02 -0.33
N VAL A 93 5.09 -10.18 -0.92
CA VAL A 93 5.27 -10.44 -2.35
C VAL A 93 4.53 -9.41 -3.20
N ASP A 94 3.32 -9.04 -2.81
CA ASP A 94 2.50 -8.04 -3.49
C ASP A 94 3.02 -6.60 -3.34
N HIS A 95 4.04 -6.37 -2.51
CA HIS A 95 4.70 -5.08 -2.34
C HIS A 95 6.14 -5.01 -2.87
N VAL A 96 6.80 -6.15 -3.11
CA VAL A 96 8.20 -6.18 -3.58
C VAL A 96 8.39 -6.80 -4.97
N ALA A 97 7.49 -7.66 -5.45
CA ALA A 97 7.72 -8.39 -6.70
C ALA A 97 7.84 -7.47 -7.93
N GLY A 98 7.21 -6.30 -7.91
CA GLY A 98 7.30 -5.30 -8.97
C GLY A 98 8.71 -4.78 -9.19
N LEU A 99 9.58 -4.79 -8.16
CA LEU A 99 10.98 -4.42 -8.28
C LEU A 99 11.69 -5.20 -9.40
N LEU A 100 11.30 -6.46 -9.62
CA LEU A 100 11.87 -7.29 -10.68
C LEU A 100 11.56 -6.73 -12.07
N SER A 101 10.43 -6.04 -12.25
CA SER A 101 10.03 -5.42 -13.53
C SER A 101 10.69 -4.06 -13.79
N LEU A 102 11.50 -3.55 -12.87
CA LEU A 102 12.18 -2.24 -12.96
C LEU A 102 13.70 -2.40 -13.20
N ARG A 103 14.13 -3.51 -13.78
CA ARG A 103 15.54 -3.98 -13.82
C ARG A 103 16.36 -3.49 -15.01
N GLU A 104 15.78 -2.74 -15.93
CA GLU A 104 16.38 -2.33 -17.19
C GLU A 104 17.40 -1.17 -17.06
N ARG A 105 18.20 -1.19 -15.98
CA ARG A 105 19.31 -0.27 -15.64
C ARG A 105 18.90 1.20 -15.52
N GLN A 106 17.66 1.47 -15.12
CA GLN A 106 17.19 2.82 -14.83
C GLN A 106 17.51 3.21 -13.38
N PRO A 107 18.19 4.33 -13.12
CA PRO A 107 18.52 4.74 -11.76
C PRO A 107 17.31 5.29 -10.99
N PHE A 108 17.06 4.72 -9.81
CA PHE A 108 16.14 5.19 -8.76
C PHE A 108 16.65 4.69 -7.41
N ALA A 109 16.18 5.22 -6.28
CA ALA A 109 16.58 4.72 -4.95
C ALA A 109 15.50 3.83 -4.33
N ILE A 110 15.89 2.81 -3.57
CA ILE A 110 14.97 2.02 -2.74
C ILE A 110 15.13 2.46 -1.29
N TYR A 111 14.03 2.76 -0.61
CA TYR A 111 13.97 3.08 0.82
C TYR A 111 13.14 2.03 1.54
N ALA A 112 13.67 1.44 2.60
CA ALA A 112 12.93 0.51 3.44
C ALA A 112 13.55 0.40 4.84
N THR A 113 12.85 -0.26 5.77
CA THR A 113 13.40 -0.60 7.09
C THR A 113 14.57 -1.58 6.94
N ALA A 114 15.41 -1.70 7.97
CA ALA A 114 16.55 -2.61 7.98
C ALA A 114 16.14 -4.07 7.69
N GLN A 115 14.99 -4.50 8.21
CA GLN A 115 14.42 -5.84 8.04
C GLN A 115 14.05 -6.11 6.58
N VAL A 116 13.38 -5.16 5.92
CA VAL A 116 13.01 -5.29 4.50
C VAL A 116 14.26 -5.27 3.62
N LEU A 117 15.23 -4.39 3.90
CA LEU A 117 16.49 -4.35 3.16
C LEU A 117 17.30 -5.64 3.30
N ALA A 118 17.39 -6.20 4.51
CA ALA A 118 18.01 -7.50 4.75
C ALA A 118 17.29 -8.62 3.98
N THR A 119 15.96 -8.57 3.91
CA THR A 119 15.17 -9.52 3.12
C THR A 119 15.51 -9.43 1.64
N LEU A 120 15.62 -8.23 1.06
CA LEU A 120 16.02 -8.05 -0.34
C LEU A 120 17.45 -8.55 -0.59
N GLU A 121 18.37 -8.32 0.34
CA GLU A 121 19.77 -8.77 0.25
C GLU A 121 19.90 -10.30 0.28
N ALA A 122 19.12 -10.96 1.14
CA ALA A 122 19.10 -12.42 1.25
C ALA A 122 18.53 -13.14 0.02
N ASN A 123 17.80 -12.42 -0.85
CA ASN A 123 17.12 -12.96 -2.02
C ASN A 123 17.81 -12.49 -3.32
N SER A 124 18.72 -13.32 -3.85
CA SER A 124 19.57 -12.97 -5.00
C SER A 124 18.83 -12.55 -6.26
N ILE A 125 17.54 -12.91 -6.41
CA ILE A 125 16.70 -12.44 -7.52
C ILE A 125 16.58 -10.91 -7.56
N PHE A 126 16.66 -10.20 -6.43
CA PHE A 126 16.61 -8.74 -6.39
C PHE A 126 17.94 -8.07 -6.77
N ASN A 127 19.02 -8.83 -6.97
CA ASN A 127 20.29 -8.31 -7.48
C ASN A 127 20.23 -8.01 -8.99
N VAL A 128 19.10 -8.30 -9.66
CA VAL A 128 18.77 -7.70 -10.96
C VAL A 128 18.71 -6.16 -10.89
N LEU A 129 18.48 -5.61 -9.70
CA LEU A 129 18.66 -4.19 -9.40
C LEU A 129 20.06 -3.99 -8.81
N ASP A 130 21.01 -3.69 -9.69
CA ASP A 130 22.41 -3.41 -9.34
C ASP A 130 22.49 -2.25 -8.32
N PRO A 131 23.02 -2.46 -7.09
CA PRO A 131 23.11 -1.42 -6.07
C PRO A 131 23.92 -0.19 -6.46
N ALA A 132 24.82 -0.29 -7.46
CA ALA A 132 25.55 0.86 -7.98
C ALA A 132 24.67 1.79 -8.84
N ILE A 133 23.54 1.29 -9.35
CA ILE A 133 22.56 2.02 -10.16
C ILE A 133 21.32 2.35 -9.32
N VAL A 134 20.90 1.40 -8.49
CA VAL A 134 19.69 1.44 -7.66
C VAL A 134 20.11 1.32 -6.18
N PRO A 135 20.59 2.41 -5.55
CA PRO A 135 21.04 2.36 -4.17
C PRO A 135 19.87 2.03 -3.23
N ARG A 136 20.12 1.10 -2.30
CA ARG A 136 19.22 0.74 -1.20
C ARG A 136 19.58 1.58 0.02
N ARG A 137 18.62 2.33 0.57
CA ARG A 137 18.80 3.31 1.65
C ARG A 137 17.90 2.96 2.83
N LEU A 138 18.44 3.11 4.04
CA LEU A 138 17.68 2.90 5.26
C LEU A 138 16.61 3.99 5.40
N LEU A 139 15.38 3.56 5.63
CA LEU A 139 14.31 4.39 6.16
C LEU A 139 14.25 4.14 7.67
N ALA A 140 14.82 5.07 8.45
CA ALA A 140 14.93 4.89 9.89
C ALA A 140 13.54 4.96 10.56
N PRO A 141 13.23 4.04 11.50
CA PRO A 141 11.97 4.06 12.23
C PRO A 141 11.86 5.33 13.05
N MET A 142 10.66 5.93 13.09
CA MET A 142 10.35 7.10 13.91
C MET A 142 11.11 8.39 13.55
N GLU A 143 11.79 8.42 12.40
CA GLU A 143 12.49 9.59 11.88
C GLU A 143 11.85 10.08 10.57
N GLU A 144 11.94 11.38 10.32
CA GLU A 144 11.59 11.98 9.03
C GLU A 144 12.79 11.92 8.09
N THR A 145 12.59 11.32 6.92
CA THR A 145 13.62 11.14 5.89
C THR A 145 13.21 11.90 4.64
N ALA A 146 14.07 12.81 4.17
CA ALA A 146 13.94 13.39 2.85
C ALA A 146 14.23 12.33 1.78
N ILE A 147 13.26 12.06 0.91
CA ILE A 147 13.42 11.07 -0.15
C ILE A 147 14.17 11.70 -1.32
N CYS A 148 15.28 11.07 -1.69
CA CYS A 148 16.15 11.49 -2.79
C CYS A 148 16.20 10.43 -3.89
N GLY A 149 16.45 10.86 -5.12
CA GLY A 149 16.76 9.98 -6.24
C GLY A 149 18.09 9.22 -6.05
N ALA A 150 18.41 8.31 -6.98
CA ALA A 150 19.68 7.57 -6.96
C ALA A 150 20.91 8.49 -6.94
N ASP A 151 20.82 9.62 -7.62
CA ASP A 151 21.83 10.69 -7.72
C ASP A 151 21.93 11.58 -6.47
N GLY A 152 21.05 11.38 -5.48
CA GLY A 152 21.02 12.15 -4.24
C GLY A 152 20.19 13.44 -4.31
N HIS A 153 19.61 13.78 -5.46
CA HIS A 153 18.75 14.97 -5.56
C HIS A 153 17.42 14.75 -4.83
N PRO A 154 16.95 15.72 -4.04
CA PRO A 154 15.70 15.61 -3.29
C PRO A 154 14.49 15.58 -4.23
N THR A 155 13.52 14.73 -3.92
CA THR A 155 12.23 14.64 -4.63
C THR A 155 11.21 15.67 -4.14
N GLY A 156 11.52 16.38 -3.05
CA GLY A 156 10.58 17.24 -2.32
C GLY A 156 9.58 16.48 -1.44
N VAL A 157 9.62 15.15 -1.43
CA VAL A 157 8.81 14.28 -0.55
C VAL A 157 9.61 13.94 0.70
N ILE A 158 8.99 14.13 1.87
CA ILE A 158 9.48 13.72 3.18
C ILE A 158 8.62 12.58 3.69
N VAL A 159 9.27 11.52 4.17
CA VAL A 159 8.62 10.33 4.72
C VAL A 159 9.02 10.13 6.18
N GLY A 160 8.05 10.14 7.08
CA GLY A 160 8.21 9.69 8.46
C GLY A 160 7.69 8.26 8.59
N SER A 161 8.55 7.31 8.96
CA SER A 161 8.12 5.92 9.14
C SER A 161 7.74 5.62 10.60
N PHE A 162 6.80 4.70 10.81
CA PHE A 162 6.42 4.28 12.15
C PHE A 162 5.95 2.83 12.18
N PRO A 163 6.23 2.09 13.27
CA PRO A 163 5.72 0.74 13.41
C PRO A 163 4.20 0.77 13.45
N VAL A 164 3.58 -0.17 12.75
CA VAL A 164 2.16 -0.46 12.89
C VAL A 164 2.03 -1.90 13.34
N PRO A 165 1.06 -2.22 14.22
CA PRO A 165 0.75 -3.61 14.52
C PRO A 165 0.44 -4.33 13.21
N GLY A 166 1.25 -5.31 12.85
CA GLY A 166 1.17 -5.99 11.57
C GLY A 166 1.77 -7.39 11.66
N LYS A 167 1.79 -8.08 10.52
CA LYS A 167 2.33 -9.43 10.41
C LYS A 167 3.63 -9.44 9.60
N VAL A 168 4.51 -10.39 9.90
CA VAL A 168 5.66 -10.73 9.05
C VAL A 168 5.18 -11.33 7.72
N ALA A 169 5.93 -11.10 6.64
CA ALA A 169 5.58 -11.60 5.31
C ALA A 169 5.43 -13.12 5.27
N LEU A 170 4.46 -13.62 4.50
CA LEU A 170 4.02 -15.02 4.51
C LEU A 170 5.16 -16.04 4.28
N TYR A 171 6.12 -15.73 3.40
CA TYR A 171 7.25 -16.62 3.09
C TYR A 171 8.39 -16.57 4.12
N LEU A 172 8.33 -15.63 5.05
CA LEU A 172 9.24 -15.51 6.19
C LEU A 172 8.68 -16.16 7.47
N GLU A 173 7.45 -16.67 7.43
CA GLU A 173 6.85 -17.52 8.48
C GLU A 173 7.56 -18.89 8.54
N GLN A 174 8.82 -18.94 8.99
CA GLN A 174 9.54 -20.21 9.17
C GLN A 174 9.12 -20.91 10.47
N GLY A 175 8.47 -22.08 10.35
CA GLY A 175 8.57 -23.21 11.31
C GLY A 175 8.10 -23.02 12.76
N ALA A 176 7.67 -21.84 13.20
CA ALA A 176 7.15 -21.60 14.54
C ALA A 176 5.66 -21.93 14.62
N ASP A 177 5.26 -22.55 15.74
CA ASP A 177 3.93 -23.07 16.04
C ASP A 177 2.77 -22.29 15.40
N THR A 178 1.82 -23.04 14.85
CA THR A 178 0.56 -22.55 14.28
C THR A 178 -0.29 -21.71 15.25
N GLY A 179 0.11 -21.60 16.54
CA GLY A 179 -0.49 -20.77 17.58
C GLY A 179 0.36 -19.58 18.07
N ALA A 180 1.53 -19.27 17.47
CA ALA A 180 2.29 -18.09 17.85
C ALA A 180 1.60 -16.79 17.36
N ASP A 181 1.53 -15.79 18.23
CA ASP A 181 1.11 -14.44 17.88
C ASP A 181 2.19 -13.81 16.98
N PHE A 182 1.95 -13.80 15.66
CA PHE A 182 2.83 -13.20 14.66
C PHE A 182 2.63 -11.69 14.56
N SER A 183 1.97 -11.04 15.54
CA SER A 183 1.95 -9.58 15.61
C SER A 183 3.37 -9.10 15.92
N SER A 184 4.00 -8.49 14.91
CA SER A 184 5.34 -7.97 15.00
C SER A 184 5.26 -6.46 15.20
N ASP A 185 5.47 -5.99 16.42
CA ASP A 185 5.69 -4.56 16.69
C ASP A 185 7.13 -4.11 16.32
N THR A 186 7.92 -5.02 15.72
CA THR A 186 9.36 -4.92 15.45
C THR A 186 9.74 -4.25 14.13
N GLY A 187 8.77 -3.72 13.37
CA GLY A 187 9.02 -2.95 12.14
C GLY A 187 9.01 -3.75 10.83
N ASP A 188 8.44 -4.97 10.84
CA ASP A 188 8.25 -5.78 9.63
C ASP A 188 7.14 -5.23 8.72
N THR A 189 6.14 -4.57 9.32
CA THR A 189 5.19 -3.70 8.64
C THR A 189 5.24 -2.31 9.25
N ILE A 190 5.35 -1.28 8.40
CA ILE A 190 5.33 0.12 8.81
C ILE A 190 4.18 0.89 8.16
N GLY A 191 3.67 1.87 8.89
CA GLY A 191 2.93 2.97 8.32
C GLY A 191 3.88 4.10 7.95
N VAL A 192 3.47 4.96 7.02
CA VAL A 192 4.25 6.13 6.62
C VAL A 192 3.41 7.40 6.65
N ARG A 193 4.00 8.47 7.21
CA ARG A 193 3.55 9.84 7.06
C ARG A 193 4.29 10.46 5.88
N ILE A 194 3.55 10.99 4.92
CA ILE A 194 4.07 11.57 3.68
C ILE A 194 3.74 13.06 3.68
N SER A 195 4.73 13.91 3.48
CA SER A 195 4.55 15.36 3.48
C SER A 195 5.58 16.08 2.60
N ARG A 196 5.37 17.39 2.40
CA ARG A 196 6.39 18.30 1.87
C ARG A 196 7.23 18.88 3.02
N ALA A 197 8.28 19.62 2.67
CA ALA A 197 9.16 20.30 3.63
C ALA A 197 8.45 21.28 4.59
N ASP A 198 7.29 21.82 4.22
CA ASP A 198 6.48 22.68 5.09
C ASP A 198 5.60 21.90 6.09
N GLY A 199 5.60 20.57 6.00
CA GLY A 199 4.84 19.66 6.86
C GLY A 199 3.32 19.73 6.71
N ARG A 200 2.80 20.59 5.83
CA ARG A 200 1.36 20.80 5.62
C ARG A 200 0.77 19.72 4.72
N GLY A 201 -0.53 19.46 4.88
CA GLY A 201 -1.24 18.51 4.02
C GLY A 201 -0.77 17.06 4.17
N ALA A 202 -0.32 16.67 5.36
CA ALA A 202 0.28 15.35 5.59
C ALA A 202 -0.71 14.21 5.34
N ILE A 203 -0.22 13.18 4.65
CA ILE A 203 -0.97 11.99 4.28
C ILE A 203 -0.39 10.83 5.06
N PHE A 204 -1.26 9.97 5.58
CA PHE A 204 -0.85 8.71 6.20
C PHE A 204 -1.21 7.57 5.28
N TYR A 205 -0.24 6.70 4.99
CA TYR A 205 -0.42 5.47 4.23
C TYR A 205 -0.10 4.28 5.12
N VAL A 206 -1.12 3.49 5.41
CA VAL A 206 -1.10 2.32 6.29
C VAL A 206 -1.90 1.20 5.62
N PRO A 207 -1.35 0.53 4.59
CA PRO A 207 -2.08 -0.47 3.80
C PRO A 207 -2.33 -1.79 4.55
N GLY A 208 -1.60 -2.06 5.63
CA GLY A 208 -1.76 -3.21 6.49
C GLY A 208 -1.74 -2.80 7.97
N CYS A 209 -2.76 -3.19 8.74
CA CYS A 209 -2.86 -2.89 10.16
C CYS A 209 -3.71 -3.93 10.89
N ALA A 210 -3.14 -4.59 11.90
CA ALA A 210 -3.81 -5.64 12.66
C ALA A 210 -4.73 -5.09 13.75
N ARG A 211 -4.42 -3.92 14.32
CA ARG A 211 -5.21 -3.27 15.38
C ARG A 211 -4.91 -1.77 15.45
N ILE A 212 -5.86 -1.00 15.97
CA ILE A 212 -5.70 0.44 16.23
C ILE A 212 -5.51 0.68 17.73
N ASP A 213 -4.28 1.02 18.13
CA ASP A 213 -3.96 1.40 19.50
C ASP A 213 -3.96 2.94 19.70
N ALA A 214 -3.75 3.38 20.94
CA ALA A 214 -3.73 4.80 21.29
C ALA A 214 -2.59 5.56 20.60
N ALA A 215 -1.43 4.93 20.39
CA ALA A 215 -0.28 5.56 19.73
C ALA A 215 -0.57 5.81 18.25
N LEU A 216 -1.21 4.86 17.56
CA LEU A 216 -1.66 5.02 16.19
C LEU A 216 -2.72 6.12 16.08
N ARG A 217 -3.74 6.13 16.96
CA ARG A 217 -4.77 7.19 16.98
C ARG A 217 -4.16 8.58 17.14
N ALA A 218 -3.24 8.74 18.09
CA ALA A 218 -2.56 10.02 18.32
C ALA A 218 -1.74 10.46 17.10
N ARG A 219 -1.09 9.52 16.42
CA ARG A 219 -0.27 9.80 15.24
C ARG A 219 -1.10 10.22 14.03
N LEU A 220 -2.27 9.62 13.85
CA LEU A 220 -3.18 9.89 12.74
C LEU A 220 -3.99 11.19 12.92
N ALA A 221 -3.92 11.81 14.09
CA ALA A 221 -4.64 13.05 14.38
C ALA A 221 -4.21 14.19 13.44
N ASP A 222 -5.19 14.97 12.99
CA ASP A 222 -5.05 16.11 12.06
C ASP A 222 -4.48 15.73 10.68
N ALA A 223 -4.55 14.46 10.29
CA ALA A 223 -4.20 14.02 8.94
C ALA A 223 -5.08 14.71 7.88
N ALA A 224 -4.45 15.20 6.81
CA ALA A 224 -5.16 15.71 5.64
C ALA A 224 -5.80 14.55 4.85
N CYS A 225 -5.14 13.40 4.82
CA CYS A 225 -5.69 12.18 4.28
C CYS A 225 -5.13 10.95 4.98
N LEU A 226 -5.98 9.95 5.16
CA LEU A 226 -5.61 8.61 5.59
C LEU A 226 -5.98 7.62 4.49
N LEU A 227 -4.96 6.93 3.97
CA LEU A 227 -5.09 5.73 3.16
C LEU A 227 -4.85 4.52 4.08
N PHE A 228 -5.91 3.80 4.44
CA PHE A 228 -5.88 2.75 5.48
C PHE A 228 -6.25 1.38 4.95
N ASP A 229 -5.78 0.35 5.66
CA ASP A 229 -6.11 -1.06 5.45
C ASP A 229 -7.63 -1.26 5.32
N GLY A 230 -8.01 -1.76 4.15
CA GLY A 230 -9.36 -2.13 3.79
C GLY A 230 -9.49 -3.58 3.34
N THR A 231 -8.63 -4.47 3.85
CA THR A 231 -8.52 -5.83 3.33
C THR A 231 -9.84 -6.57 3.44
N VAL A 232 -10.47 -6.59 4.62
CA VAL A 232 -11.74 -7.31 4.85
C VAL A 232 -12.80 -6.41 5.48
N TYR A 233 -14.07 -6.59 5.10
CA TYR A 233 -15.18 -5.86 5.70
C TYR A 233 -15.59 -6.45 7.05
N THR A 234 -15.67 -7.78 7.16
CA THR A 234 -15.81 -8.54 8.42
C THR A 234 -14.61 -9.45 8.63
N ASP A 235 -14.32 -9.81 9.87
CA ASP A 235 -13.15 -10.63 10.21
C ASP A 235 -13.20 -12.04 9.60
N ASP A 236 -14.39 -12.61 9.46
CA ASP A 236 -14.64 -13.96 8.94
C ASP A 236 -14.89 -14.01 7.42
N GLU A 237 -14.71 -12.91 6.70
CA GLU A 237 -15.11 -12.74 5.30
C GLU A 237 -14.58 -13.86 4.38
N MET A 238 -13.32 -14.27 4.54
CA MET A 238 -12.70 -15.34 3.75
C MET A 238 -13.34 -16.71 3.99
N ILE A 239 -13.73 -16.97 5.24
CA ILE A 239 -14.38 -18.20 5.69
C ILE A 239 -15.80 -18.24 5.12
N THR A 240 -16.55 -17.16 5.31
CA THR A 240 -17.92 -17.00 4.79
C THR A 240 -17.97 -17.04 3.26
N ALA A 241 -16.95 -16.53 2.58
CA ALA A 241 -16.81 -16.64 1.13
C ALA A 241 -16.36 -18.03 0.64
N GLY A 242 -15.90 -18.91 1.53
CA GLY A 242 -15.43 -20.25 1.20
C GLY A 242 -14.12 -20.29 0.41
N VAL A 243 -13.31 -19.22 0.48
CA VAL A 243 -12.06 -19.08 -0.30
C VAL A 243 -10.79 -19.20 0.55
N GLY A 244 -10.93 -19.32 1.87
CA GLY A 244 -9.82 -19.56 2.78
C GLY A 244 -10.27 -19.77 4.23
N PRO A 245 -9.43 -20.43 5.06
CA PRO A 245 -9.79 -20.73 6.46
C PRO A 245 -9.37 -19.66 7.46
N LYS A 246 -8.66 -18.61 7.04
CA LYS A 246 -8.07 -17.59 7.93
C LYS A 246 -9.03 -16.40 8.09
N THR A 247 -9.13 -15.87 9.30
CA THR A 247 -9.76 -14.57 9.55
C THR A 247 -8.85 -13.41 9.15
N GLY A 248 -9.39 -12.20 9.04
CA GLY A 248 -8.63 -10.96 8.86
C GLY A 248 -7.55 -10.78 9.92
N ALA A 249 -7.92 -10.93 11.19
CA ALA A 249 -6.99 -10.85 12.33
C ALA A 249 -5.84 -11.85 12.18
N ARG A 250 -6.11 -13.08 11.71
CA ARG A 250 -5.05 -14.09 11.46
C ARG A 250 -4.13 -13.72 10.29
N MET A 251 -4.62 -12.92 9.34
CA MET A 251 -3.84 -12.36 8.25
C MET A 251 -3.13 -11.05 8.64
N GLY A 252 -3.39 -10.50 9.84
CA GLY A 252 -2.81 -9.23 10.29
C GLY A 252 -3.59 -8.00 9.83
N HIS A 253 -4.88 -8.16 9.50
CA HIS A 253 -5.75 -7.10 8.99
C HIS A 253 -6.97 -6.91 9.90
N ILE A 254 -7.16 -5.68 10.37
CA ILE A 254 -8.36 -5.25 11.09
C ILE A 254 -9.54 -5.18 10.11
N ALA A 255 -10.70 -5.69 10.53
CA ALA A 255 -11.92 -5.56 9.74
C ALA A 255 -12.41 -4.10 9.68
N MET A 256 -13.08 -3.72 8.59
CA MET A 256 -13.67 -2.38 8.48
C MET A 256 -14.80 -2.16 9.50
N SER A 257 -15.70 -3.15 9.59
CA SER A 257 -16.95 -3.07 10.35
C SER A 257 -16.85 -3.68 11.75
N GLY A 258 -17.91 -3.51 12.55
CA GLY A 258 -17.99 -3.98 13.93
C GLY A 258 -17.41 -3.00 14.94
N GLU A 259 -17.68 -3.24 16.23
CA GLU A 259 -17.26 -2.35 17.33
C GLU A 259 -15.74 -2.25 17.47
N ALA A 260 -15.03 -3.34 17.16
CA ALA A 260 -13.57 -3.39 17.14
C ALA A 260 -12.97 -3.09 15.75
N GLY A 261 -13.79 -2.75 14.76
CA GLY A 261 -13.35 -2.48 13.39
C GLY A 261 -12.72 -1.11 13.21
N SER A 262 -12.09 -0.88 12.06
CA SER A 262 -11.38 0.38 11.78
C SER A 262 -12.29 1.60 11.69
N ILE A 263 -13.55 1.44 11.25
CA ILE A 263 -14.53 2.53 11.21
C ILE A 263 -14.81 3.06 12.62
N ALA A 264 -15.18 2.17 13.55
CA ALA A 264 -15.39 2.53 14.96
C ALA A 264 -14.07 2.97 15.62
N GLY A 265 -12.98 2.28 15.30
CA GLY A 265 -11.64 2.53 15.82
C GLY A 265 -11.05 3.89 15.44
N LEU A 266 -11.54 4.56 14.41
CA LEU A 266 -11.04 5.86 13.94
C LEU A 266 -12.11 6.96 13.92
N ALA A 267 -13.32 6.68 14.43
CA ALA A 267 -14.44 7.62 14.41
C ALA A 267 -14.11 8.97 15.07
N ASP A 268 -13.46 8.94 16.23
CA ASP A 268 -13.12 10.13 17.01
C ASP A 268 -11.77 10.76 16.64
N VAL A 269 -11.02 10.16 15.71
CA VAL A 269 -9.74 10.71 15.25
C VAL A 269 -10.02 11.74 14.17
N LYS A 270 -9.60 12.99 14.39
CA LYS A 270 -9.79 14.07 13.41
C LYS A 270 -8.93 13.83 12.18
N ILE A 271 -9.56 13.40 11.09
CA ILE A 271 -8.94 13.15 9.79
C ILE A 271 -9.84 13.79 8.73
N THR A 272 -9.25 14.56 7.81
CA THR A 272 -10.02 15.33 6.82
C THR A 272 -10.62 14.43 5.74
N ARG A 273 -9.85 13.45 5.24
CA ARG A 273 -10.28 12.50 4.22
C ARG A 273 -9.84 11.08 4.59
N ARG A 274 -10.75 10.11 4.53
CA ARG A 274 -10.49 8.71 4.91
C ARG A 274 -10.79 7.81 3.72
N ILE A 275 -9.81 7.01 3.32
CA ILE A 275 -9.90 6.15 2.14
C ILE A 275 -9.37 4.77 2.49
N PHE A 276 -10.18 3.74 2.26
CA PHE A 276 -9.74 2.36 2.32
C PHE A 276 -8.97 1.98 1.06
N ILE A 277 -7.79 1.39 1.23
CA ILE A 277 -6.94 0.82 0.17
C ILE A 277 -6.58 -0.62 0.55
N HIS A 278 -5.89 -1.35 -0.32
CA HIS A 278 -5.51 -2.75 -0.08
C HIS A 278 -6.75 -3.62 0.15
N ILE A 279 -7.75 -3.51 -0.74
CA ILE A 279 -9.06 -4.15 -0.57
C ILE A 279 -9.04 -5.57 -1.17
N ASN A 280 -9.39 -6.59 -0.38
CA ASN A 280 -9.37 -7.98 -0.86
C ASN A 280 -10.53 -8.28 -1.82
N ASN A 281 -10.33 -9.23 -2.73
CA ASN A 281 -11.31 -9.61 -3.76
C ASN A 281 -12.63 -10.19 -3.23
N THR A 282 -12.70 -10.55 -1.95
CA THR A 282 -13.92 -10.99 -1.26
C THR A 282 -14.74 -9.85 -0.67
N ASN A 283 -14.16 -8.64 -0.58
CA ASN A 283 -14.73 -7.57 0.21
C ASN A 283 -15.95 -6.95 -0.50
N PRO A 284 -17.15 -6.97 0.11
CA PRO A 284 -18.38 -6.48 -0.50
C PRO A 284 -18.35 -4.98 -0.84
N VAL A 285 -17.46 -4.17 -0.25
CA VAL A 285 -17.32 -2.75 -0.60
C VAL A 285 -16.81 -2.52 -2.02
N LEU A 286 -16.28 -3.56 -2.68
CA LEU A 286 -15.88 -3.52 -4.09
C LEU A 286 -17.08 -3.38 -5.04
N ASP A 287 -18.26 -3.81 -4.62
CA ASP A 287 -19.54 -3.60 -5.31
C ASP A 287 -20.10 -2.24 -4.90
N GLU A 288 -20.05 -1.25 -5.80
CA GLU A 288 -20.54 0.12 -5.54
C GLU A 288 -22.04 0.18 -5.19
N ASN A 289 -22.81 -0.88 -5.46
CA ASN A 289 -24.23 -0.97 -5.15
C ASN A 289 -24.52 -1.74 -3.86
N SER A 290 -23.51 -2.23 -3.15
CA SER A 290 -23.71 -3.00 -1.92
C SER A 290 -24.09 -2.13 -0.72
N ALA A 291 -24.75 -2.74 0.25
CA ALA A 291 -25.08 -2.06 1.51
C ALA A 291 -23.80 -1.69 2.28
N GLU A 292 -22.76 -2.51 2.17
CA GLU A 292 -21.45 -2.30 2.77
C GLU A 292 -20.74 -1.09 2.17
N HIS A 293 -20.78 -0.93 0.84
CA HIS A 293 -20.25 0.28 0.18
C HIS A 293 -21.02 1.54 0.62
N ALA A 294 -22.34 1.45 0.72
CA ALA A 294 -23.16 2.55 1.24
C ALA A 294 -22.82 2.87 2.71
N ALA A 295 -22.58 1.85 3.54
CA ALA A 295 -22.26 1.99 4.95
C ALA A 295 -20.91 2.70 5.17
N ILE A 296 -19.85 2.33 4.45
CA ILE A 296 -18.56 3.03 4.59
C ILE A 296 -18.67 4.50 4.18
N LYS A 297 -19.44 4.81 3.12
CA LYS A 297 -19.69 6.19 2.69
C LYS A 297 -20.46 6.99 3.71
N ALA A 298 -21.49 6.39 4.32
CA ALA A 298 -22.23 7.02 5.40
C ALA A 298 -21.35 7.30 6.64
N ALA A 299 -20.33 6.48 6.87
CA ALA A 299 -19.32 6.68 7.91
C ALA A 299 -18.18 7.65 7.52
N GLY A 300 -18.28 8.31 6.35
CA GLY A 300 -17.27 9.27 5.89
C GLY A 300 -15.99 8.65 5.32
N TRP A 301 -16.06 7.40 4.88
CA TRP A 301 -14.97 6.68 4.20
C TRP A 301 -15.23 6.54 2.70
N GLU A 302 -14.16 6.54 1.92
CA GLU A 302 -14.16 6.19 0.49
C GLU A 302 -13.49 4.83 0.27
N ALA A 303 -13.91 4.09 -0.76
CA ALA A 303 -13.16 2.94 -1.25
C ALA A 303 -12.25 3.37 -2.40
N ALA A 304 -10.96 3.08 -2.30
CA ALA A 304 -10.00 3.36 -3.35
C ALA A 304 -10.32 2.61 -4.66
N PHE A 305 -9.88 3.21 -5.77
CA PHE A 305 -9.87 2.60 -7.08
C PHE A 305 -8.60 3.02 -7.83
N ASP A 306 -8.18 2.20 -8.78
CA ASP A 306 -6.99 2.47 -9.59
C ASP A 306 -7.20 3.72 -10.44
N GLY A 307 -6.23 4.64 -10.39
CA GLY A 307 -6.30 5.96 -11.03
C GLY A 307 -6.94 7.05 -10.16
N MET A 308 -7.35 6.76 -8.93
CA MET A 308 -7.82 7.79 -7.99
C MET A 308 -6.70 8.80 -7.70
N GLU A 309 -6.99 10.09 -7.90
CA GLU A 309 -6.03 11.18 -7.72
C GLU A 309 -6.48 12.19 -6.66
N MET A 310 -5.50 12.73 -5.95
CA MET A 310 -5.68 13.69 -4.87
C MET A 310 -4.57 14.74 -4.90
N GLU A 311 -4.90 15.96 -4.50
CA GLU A 311 -3.95 17.06 -4.38
C GLU A 311 -4.09 17.74 -3.02
N PHE A 312 -2.94 17.98 -2.36
CA PHE A 312 -2.82 18.56 -1.02
C PHE A 312 -1.86 19.76 -0.97
#